data_AF-A0A815IJ06-F1
#
_entry.id   AF-A0A815IJ06-F1
#
_cell.length_a   1.000
_cell.length_b   1.000
_cell.length_c   1.000
_cell.angle_alpha   90.00
_cell.angle_beta   90.00
_cell.angle_gamma   90.00
#
_symmetry.space_group_name_H-M   'P 1'
#
loop_
_entity.id
_entity.type
_entity.pdbx_description
1 polymer ?
#
loop_
_entity_poly.entity_id
_entity_poly.type
_entity_poly.pdbx_seq_one_letter_code
_entity_poly.pdbx_strand_id
1 'polypeptide(L)'
;MNSSDSLKLVVKQQNLEDISHYIYAIVYPIVFLLGIVGNLLSSLLFSVTKLNRTSCGVYFLLLAVFDTIALIGGLHHCLNIGYRVAIPNATYCRARVFLVYVSMDMTSWMIVAISVDRYLKVKYPITARIYATQKLAMIVSSIIMIIFIVKNVHLATVFIGDFSSN
;
A
#
# COMPACT_ATOMS: atom_id res chain seq x y z
N MET A 1 -23.53 -19.78 -28.38
CA MET A 1 -22.30 -19.94 -27.58
C MET A 1 -21.97 -21.43 -27.58
N ASN A 2 -20.89 -21.84 -28.25
CA ASN A 2 -20.62 -23.26 -28.51
C ASN A 2 -19.88 -23.93 -27.33
N SER A 3 -20.08 -25.24 -27.19
CA SER A 3 -19.45 -26.06 -26.13
C SER A 3 -17.92 -25.94 -26.08
N SER A 4 -17.28 -25.72 -27.24
CA SER A 4 -15.84 -25.48 -27.36
C SER A 4 -15.38 -24.13 -26.79
N ASP A 5 -16.22 -23.08 -26.84
CA ASP A 5 -15.90 -21.77 -26.24
C ASP A 5 -16.03 -21.82 -24.71
N SER A 6 -17.05 -22.49 -24.19
CA SER A 6 -17.20 -22.72 -22.74
C SER A 6 -16.03 -23.53 -22.17
N LEU A 7 -15.54 -24.54 -22.88
CA LEU A 7 -14.39 -25.33 -22.43
C LEU A 7 -13.10 -24.49 -22.37
N LYS A 8 -12.85 -23.64 -23.37
CA LYS A 8 -11.70 -22.72 -23.37
C LYS A 8 -11.74 -21.72 -22.22
N LEU A 9 -12.93 -21.23 -21.87
CA LEU A 9 -13.11 -20.31 -20.73
C LEU A 9 -12.84 -21.02 -19.40
N VAL A 10 -13.36 -22.24 -19.22
CA VAL A 10 -13.12 -23.03 -17.99
C VAL A 10 -11.63 -23.35 -17.82
N VAL A 11 -10.96 -23.81 -18.87
CA VAL A 11 -9.50 -24.09 -18.82
C VAL A 11 -8.69 -22.83 -18.54
N LYS A 12 -9.05 -21.70 -19.17
CA LYS A 12 -8.39 -20.42 -18.91
C LYS A 12 -8.57 -20.00 -17.46
N GLN A 13 -9.77 -20.16 -16.90
CA GLN A 13 -10.06 -19.80 -15.52
C GLN A 13 -9.30 -20.67 -14.53
N GLN A 14 -9.25 -21.98 -14.76
CA GLN A 14 -8.48 -22.91 -13.93
C GLN A 14 -6.99 -22.57 -13.92
N ASN A 15 -6.39 -22.29 -15.09
CA ASN A 15 -4.99 -21.87 -15.18
C ASN A 15 -4.73 -20.56 -14.41
N LEU A 16 -5.67 -19.60 -14.43
CA LEU A 16 -5.54 -18.34 -13.68
C LEU A 16 -5.62 -18.57 -12.17
N GLU A 17 -6.49 -19.47 -11.72
CA GLU A 17 -6.60 -19.84 -10.31
C GLU A 17 -5.33 -20.53 -9.82
N ASP A 18 -4.77 -21.46 -10.59
CA ASP A 18 -3.52 -22.14 -10.27
C ASP A 18 -2.35 -21.14 -10.19
N ILE A 19 -2.21 -20.25 -11.17
CA ILE A 19 -1.18 -19.20 -11.15
C ILE A 19 -1.33 -18.30 -9.92
N SER A 20 -2.56 -17.86 -9.64
CA SER A 20 -2.84 -17.01 -8.47
C SER A 20 -2.48 -17.72 -7.17
N HIS A 21 -2.81 -19.01 -7.06
CA HIS A 21 -2.46 -19.84 -5.92
C HIS A 21 -0.94 -19.90 -5.71
N TYR A 22 -0.14 -20.20 -6.75
CA TYR A 22 1.32 -20.23 -6.64
C TYR A 22 1.93 -18.88 -6.26
N ILE A 23 1.42 -17.78 -6.84
CA ILE A 23 1.88 -16.43 -6.51
C ILE A 23 1.64 -16.13 -5.03
N TYR A 24 0.44 -16.37 -4.53
CA TYR A 24 0.10 -16.05 -3.15
C TYR A 24 0.65 -17.05 -2.12
N ALA A 25 0.86 -18.31 -2.49
CA ALA A 25 1.40 -19.33 -1.60
C ALA A 25 2.93 -19.25 -1.46
N ILE A 26 3.66 -18.89 -2.53
CA ILE A 26 5.13 -18.95 -2.58
C ILE A 26 5.75 -17.57 -2.70
N VAL A 27 5.35 -16.78 -3.70
CA VAL A 27 6.00 -15.49 -4.00
C VAL A 27 5.66 -14.46 -2.93
N TYR A 28 4.40 -14.40 -2.51
CA TYR A 28 3.94 -13.39 -1.57
C TYR A 28 4.61 -13.48 -0.18
N PRO A 29 4.76 -14.66 0.47
CA PRO A 29 5.51 -14.77 1.72
C PRO A 29 6.96 -14.27 1.64
N ILE A 30 7.65 -14.51 0.52
CA ILE A 30 9.01 -14.04 0.30
C ILE A 30 9.02 -12.51 0.25
N VAL A 31 8.12 -11.91 -0.53
CA VAL A 31 7.97 -10.44 -0.62
C VAL A 31 7.58 -9.86 0.74
N PHE A 32 6.72 -10.52 1.48
CA PHE A 32 6.30 -10.10 2.82
C PHE A 32 7.48 -10.07 3.80
N LEU A 33 8.26 -11.15 3.88
CA LEU A 33 9.41 -11.22 4.78
C LEU A 33 10.47 -10.18 4.42
N LEU A 34 10.85 -10.09 3.14
CA LEU A 34 11.83 -9.10 2.68
C LEU A 34 11.33 -7.67 2.88
N GLY A 35 10.04 -7.43 2.61
CA GLY A 35 9.42 -6.12 2.76
C GLY A 35 9.35 -5.68 4.22
N ILE A 36 8.93 -6.54 5.14
CA ILE A 36 8.91 -6.22 6.58
C ILE A 36 10.32 -5.91 7.08
N VAL A 37 11.30 -6.76 6.76
CA VAL A 37 12.69 -6.54 7.18
C VAL A 37 13.22 -5.22 6.58
N GLY A 38 13.02 -5.00 5.28
CA GLY A 38 13.49 -3.80 4.58
C GLY A 38 12.85 -2.51 5.09
N ASN A 39 11.54 -2.52 5.34
CA ASN A 39 10.82 -1.34 5.85
C ASN A 39 11.15 -1.04 7.31
N LEU A 40 11.32 -2.07 8.15
CA LEU A 40 11.77 -1.89 9.53
C LEU A 40 13.20 -1.34 9.59
N LEU A 41 14.12 -1.90 8.81
CA LEU A 41 15.49 -1.39 8.73
C LEU A 41 15.50 0.06 8.22
N SER A 42 14.70 0.36 7.20
CA SER A 42 14.55 1.72 6.70
C SER A 42 14.05 2.66 7.80
N SER A 43 12.97 2.31 8.49
CA SER A 43 12.42 3.17 9.55
C SER A 43 13.40 3.38 10.70
N LEU A 44 14.15 2.35 11.10
CA LEU A 44 15.19 2.43 12.13
C LEU A 44 16.34 3.34 11.69
N LEU A 45 16.88 3.15 10.48
CA LEU A 45 17.96 3.97 9.95
C LEU A 45 17.54 5.44 9.84
N PHE A 46 16.33 5.71 9.33
CA PHE A 46 15.83 7.07 9.22
C PHE A 46 15.51 7.68 10.59
N SER A 47 15.16 6.89 11.60
CA SER A 47 14.90 7.38 12.96
C SER A 47 16.18 7.70 13.75
N VAL A 48 17.24 6.90 13.58
CA VAL A 48 18.49 7.00 14.37
C VAL A 48 19.51 7.96 13.74
N THR A 49 19.54 8.09 12.42
CA THR A 49 20.50 8.96 11.73
C THR A 49 20.06 10.42 11.72
N LYS A 50 20.99 11.34 11.38
CA LYS A 50 20.69 12.77 11.16
C LYS A 50 19.66 13.00 10.04
N LEU A 51 19.32 11.98 9.25
CA LEU A 51 18.26 12.05 8.24
C LEU A 51 16.88 12.22 8.86
N ASN A 52 16.66 11.84 10.13
CA ASN A 52 15.40 12.13 10.83
C ASN A 52 15.08 13.62 10.80
N ARG A 53 16.09 14.50 10.79
CA ARG A 53 15.95 15.98 10.79
C ARG A 53 15.59 16.58 9.43
N THR A 54 15.37 15.75 8.41
CA THR A 54 15.14 16.19 7.03
C THR A 54 13.73 15.88 6.57
N SER A 55 13.19 16.69 5.66
CA SER A 55 11.95 16.40 4.90
C SER A 55 11.96 15.00 4.29
N CYS A 56 13.10 14.62 3.69
CA CYS A 56 13.31 13.32 3.06
C CYS A 56 13.13 12.16 4.06
N GLY A 57 13.67 12.28 5.27
CA GLY A 57 13.50 11.29 6.32
C GLY A 57 12.04 11.09 6.72
N VAL A 58 11.25 12.17 6.77
CA VAL A 58 9.80 12.09 7.02
C VAL A 58 9.09 11.28 5.92
N TYR A 59 9.38 11.58 4.65
CA TYR A 59 8.77 10.84 3.54
C TYR A 59 9.16 9.36 3.54
N PHE A 60 10.43 9.02 3.83
CA PHE A 60 10.86 7.63 3.93
C PHE A 60 10.25 6.89 5.12
N LEU A 61 10.06 7.55 6.26
CA LEU A 61 9.36 6.97 7.41
C LEU A 61 7.89 6.68 7.08
N LEU A 62 7.20 7.63 6.46
CA LEU A 62 5.81 7.44 6.03
C LEU A 62 5.70 6.34 4.97
N LEU A 63 6.62 6.32 4.00
CA LEU A 63 6.72 5.27 2.99
C LEU A 63 6.82 3.89 3.64
N ALA A 64 7.75 3.71 4.59
CA ALA A 64 7.93 2.44 5.31
C ALA A 64 6.68 2.02 6.09
N VAL A 65 5.95 2.98 6.68
CA VAL A 65 4.68 2.69 7.39
C VAL A 65 3.61 2.22 6.41
N PHE A 66 3.39 2.93 5.30
CA PHE A 66 2.35 2.57 4.33
C PHE A 66 2.68 1.28 3.57
N ASP A 67 3.93 1.03 3.22
CA ASP A 67 4.35 -0.24 2.64
C ASP A 67 4.10 -1.40 3.62
N THR A 68 4.39 -1.20 4.91
CA THR A 68 4.11 -2.21 5.94
C THR A 68 2.60 -2.49 6.06
N ILE A 69 1.75 -1.46 6.02
CA ILE A 69 0.29 -1.63 6.02
C ILE A 69 -0.17 -2.39 4.77
N ALA A 70 0.36 -2.07 3.59
CA ALA A 70 0.03 -2.76 2.35
C ALA A 70 0.46 -4.24 2.38
N LEU A 71 1.63 -4.56 2.94
CA LEU A 71 2.12 -5.92 3.15
C LEU A 71 1.25 -6.70 4.15
N ILE A 72 0.83 -6.07 5.25
CA ILE A 72 -0.10 -6.73 6.19
C ILE A 72 -1.46 -6.97 5.51
N GLY A 73 -1.93 -6.02 4.70
CA GLY A 73 -3.14 -6.17 3.93
C GLY A 73 -3.06 -7.33 2.93
N GLY A 74 -1.98 -7.47 2.17
CA GLY A 74 -1.85 -8.56 1.21
C GLY A 74 -1.72 -9.95 1.85
N LEU A 75 -1.35 -10.06 3.14
CA LEU A 75 -1.34 -11.31 3.90
C LEU A 75 -2.72 -12.01 3.87
N HIS A 76 -3.81 -11.25 3.83
CA HIS A 76 -5.14 -11.84 3.66
C HIS A 76 -5.29 -12.63 2.36
N HIS A 77 -4.72 -12.16 1.23
CA HIS A 77 -4.76 -12.92 -0.03
C HIS A 77 -3.83 -14.14 0.01
N CYS A 78 -2.69 -14.02 0.69
CA CYS A 78 -1.82 -15.16 0.98
C CYS A 78 -2.60 -16.27 1.73
N LEU A 79 -3.31 -15.91 2.80
CA LEU A 79 -4.11 -16.86 3.57
C LEU A 79 -5.28 -17.42 2.76
N ASN A 80 -6.05 -16.57 2.09
CA ASN A 80 -7.28 -16.96 1.40
C ASN A 80 -6.99 -17.75 0.10
N ILE A 81 -6.14 -17.23 -0.78
CA ILE A 81 -5.85 -17.81 -2.10
C ILE A 81 -4.72 -18.85 -2.00
N GLY A 82 -3.67 -18.53 -1.23
CA GLY A 82 -2.50 -19.39 -1.09
C GLY A 82 -2.72 -20.57 -0.15
N TYR A 83 -3.33 -20.36 1.01
CA TYR A 83 -3.50 -21.42 2.03
C TYR A 83 -4.95 -21.90 2.21
N ARG A 84 -5.90 -21.37 1.42
CA ARG A 84 -7.34 -21.69 1.50
C ARG A 84 -7.94 -21.44 2.90
N VAL A 85 -7.36 -20.50 3.65
CA VAL A 85 -7.84 -20.05 4.96
C VAL A 85 -8.71 -18.81 4.76
N ALA A 86 -10.03 -19.01 4.84
CA ALA A 86 -10.97 -17.92 4.76
C ALA A 86 -11.08 -17.17 6.10
N ILE A 87 -11.09 -15.84 6.05
CA ILE A 87 -11.44 -14.97 7.19
C ILE A 87 -12.83 -14.40 6.90
N PRO A 88 -13.91 -15.01 7.42
CA PRO A 88 -15.28 -14.65 7.11
C PRO A 88 -15.70 -13.42 7.93
N ASN A 89 -15.13 -12.27 7.64
CA ASN A 89 -15.53 -11.01 8.24
C ASN A 89 -15.59 -9.92 7.16
N ALA A 90 -16.81 -9.59 6.74
CA ALA A 90 -17.06 -8.61 5.68
C ALA A 90 -16.54 -7.21 6.07
N THR A 91 -16.71 -6.81 7.33
CA THR A 91 -16.20 -5.53 7.86
C THR A 91 -14.69 -5.46 7.77
N TYR A 92 -13.99 -6.54 8.19
CA TYR A 92 -12.54 -6.64 8.05
C TYR A 92 -12.11 -6.57 6.58
N CYS A 93 -12.75 -7.33 5.68
CA CYS A 93 -12.40 -7.35 4.27
C CYS A 93 -12.54 -5.95 3.63
N ARG A 94 -13.64 -5.26 3.90
CA ARG A 94 -13.91 -3.90 3.40
C ARG A 94 -12.88 -2.90 3.95
N ALA A 95 -12.65 -2.90 5.28
CA ALA A 95 -11.67 -2.02 5.91
C ALA A 95 -10.24 -2.27 5.37
N ARG A 96 -9.86 -3.53 5.21
CA ARG A 96 -8.58 -3.96 4.65
C ARG A 96 -8.40 -3.47 3.21
N VAL A 97 -9.41 -3.65 2.36
CA VAL A 97 -9.37 -3.15 0.97
C VAL A 97 -9.14 -1.64 0.98
N PHE A 98 -9.95 -0.89 1.72
CA PHE A 98 -9.77 0.56 1.86
C PHE A 98 -8.35 0.94 2.29
N LEU A 99 -7.81 0.31 3.34
CA LEU A 99 -6.47 0.60 3.86
C LEU A 99 -5.36 0.27 2.85
N VAL A 100 -5.46 -0.83 2.11
CA VAL A 100 -4.48 -1.22 1.08
C VAL A 100 -4.46 -0.19 -0.04
N TYR A 101 -5.62 0.23 -0.54
CA TYR A 101 -5.70 1.23 -1.62
C TYR A 101 -5.13 2.58 -1.19
N VAL A 102 -5.50 3.06 0.00
CA VAL A 102 -4.94 4.31 0.55
C VAL A 102 -3.43 4.18 0.74
N SER A 103 -2.93 3.03 1.22
CA SER A 103 -1.50 2.82 1.44
C SER A 103 -0.70 2.78 0.13
N MET A 104 -1.24 2.17 -0.92
CA MET A 104 -0.60 2.14 -2.25
C MET A 104 -0.55 3.53 -2.90
N ASP A 105 -1.65 4.29 -2.80
CA ASP A 105 -1.68 5.68 -3.25
C ASP A 105 -0.64 6.51 -2.47
N MET A 106 -0.62 6.41 -1.14
CA MET A 106 0.34 7.14 -0.30
C MET A 106 1.79 6.80 -0.63
N THR A 107 2.12 5.52 -0.76
CA THR A 107 3.46 5.04 -1.12
C THR A 107 3.94 5.67 -2.42
N SER A 108 3.11 5.62 -3.46
CA SER A 108 3.41 6.19 -4.78
C SER A 108 3.72 7.70 -4.68
N TRP A 109 2.92 8.44 -3.91
CA TRP A 109 3.12 9.88 -3.75
C TRP A 109 4.27 10.26 -2.83
N MET A 110 4.61 9.44 -1.84
CA MET A 110 5.83 9.63 -1.05
C MET A 110 7.08 9.46 -1.91
N ILE A 111 7.10 8.50 -2.84
CA ILE A 111 8.22 8.33 -3.79
C ILE A 111 8.39 9.57 -4.68
N VAL A 112 7.27 10.13 -5.17
CA VAL A 112 7.28 11.39 -5.93
C VAL A 112 7.83 12.52 -5.08
N ALA A 113 7.36 12.68 -3.84
CA ALA A 113 7.81 13.71 -2.93
C ALA A 113 9.32 13.59 -2.60
N ILE A 114 9.82 12.37 -2.38
CA ILE A 114 11.25 12.08 -2.20
C ILE A 114 12.05 12.52 -3.42
N SER A 115 11.55 12.21 -4.62
CA SER A 115 12.22 12.55 -5.88
C SER A 115 12.29 14.07 -6.08
N VAL A 116 11.19 14.78 -5.81
CA VAL A 116 11.14 16.25 -5.85
C VAL A 116 12.07 16.86 -4.81
N ASP A 117 12.06 16.35 -3.58
CA ASP A 117 12.94 16.83 -2.51
C ASP A 117 14.43 16.69 -2.87
N ARG A 118 14.82 15.54 -3.44
CA ARG A 118 16.19 15.32 -3.94
C ARG A 118 16.52 16.25 -5.10
N TYR A 119 15.61 16.42 -6.05
CA TYR A 119 15.79 17.31 -7.18
C TYR A 119 16.01 18.77 -6.73
N LEU A 120 15.19 19.27 -5.80
CA LEU A 120 15.32 20.62 -5.26
C LEU A 120 16.66 20.82 -4.55
N LYS A 121 17.11 19.85 -3.75
CA LYS A 121 18.41 19.93 -3.05
C LYS A 121 19.59 19.98 -4.00
N VAL A 122 19.52 19.27 -5.13
CA VAL A 122 20.58 19.24 -6.14
C VAL A 122 20.57 20.50 -7.01
N LYS A 123 19.41 20.90 -7.53
CA LYS A 123 19.32 21.98 -8.52
C LYS A 123 19.14 23.37 -7.90
N TYR A 124 18.45 23.47 -6.77
CA TYR A 124 18.03 24.73 -6.15
C TYR A 124 18.31 24.73 -4.63
N PRO A 125 19.58 24.70 -4.19
CA PRO A 125 19.94 24.52 -2.78
C PRO A 125 19.39 25.62 -1.85
N ILE A 126 19.29 26.86 -2.32
CA ILE A 126 18.71 27.97 -1.54
C ILE A 126 17.21 27.75 -1.32
N THR A 127 16.47 27.42 -2.39
CA THR A 127 15.05 27.08 -2.35
C THR A 127 14.80 25.87 -1.46
N ALA A 128 15.64 24.83 -1.57
CA ALA A 128 15.54 23.63 -0.74
C ALA A 128 15.63 23.95 0.75
N ARG A 129 16.43 24.94 1.18
CA ARG A 129 16.49 25.33 2.61
C ARG A 129 15.15 25.85 3.15
N ILE A 130 14.31 26.41 2.30
CA ILE A 130 12.99 26.96 2.65
C ILE A 130 11.91 25.87 2.59
N TYR A 131 11.90 25.08 1.51
CA TYR A 131 10.82 24.13 1.23
C TYR A 131 11.07 22.69 1.73
N ALA A 132 12.33 22.28 1.94
CA ALA A 132 12.70 20.93 2.38
C ALA A 132 12.76 20.81 3.91
N THR A 133 11.72 21.31 4.60
CA THR A 133 11.61 21.23 6.06
C THR A 133 10.71 20.06 6.48
N GLN A 134 10.97 19.49 7.66
CA GLN A 134 10.13 18.41 8.21
C GLN A 134 8.67 18.83 8.37
N LYS A 135 8.43 20.07 8.83
CA LYS A 135 7.09 20.60 9.06
C LYS A 135 6.28 20.62 7.77
N LEU A 136 6.87 21.16 6.69
CA LEU A 136 6.22 21.16 5.38
C LEU A 136 6.03 19.74 4.85
N ALA A 137 7.02 18.85 5.02
CA ALA A 137 6.88 17.46 4.61
C ALA A 137 5.71 16.74 5.31
N MET A 138 5.53 16.96 6.62
CA MET A 138 4.38 16.44 7.36
C MET A 138 3.06 17.05 6.87
N ILE A 139 2.99 18.38 6.69
CA ILE A 139 1.79 19.05 6.21
C ILE A 139 1.39 18.54 4.83
N VAL A 140 2.33 18.50 3.88
CA VAL A 140 2.10 18.01 2.51
C VAL A 140 1.64 16.55 2.54
N SER A 141 2.30 15.70 3.31
CA SER A 141 1.92 14.29 3.43
C SER A 141 0.54 14.10 4.04
N SER A 142 0.18 14.90 5.06
CA SER A 142 -1.15 14.87 5.67
C SER A 142 -2.24 15.32 4.70
N ILE A 143 -1.99 16.37 3.90
CA ILE A 143 -2.93 16.83 2.87
C ILE A 143 -3.14 15.73 1.82
N ILE A 144 -2.04 15.13 1.33
CA ILE A 144 -2.09 14.02 0.38
C ILE A 144 -2.90 12.85 0.97
N MET A 145 -2.68 12.51 2.25
CA MET A 145 -3.41 11.46 2.93
C MET A 145 -4.92 11.73 2.99
N ILE A 146 -5.31 12.96 3.34
CA ILE A 146 -6.74 13.35 3.39
C ILE A 146 -7.37 13.23 1.99
N ILE A 147 -6.67 13.69 0.95
CA ILE A 147 -7.16 13.58 -0.44
C ILE A 147 -7.41 12.11 -0.82
N PHE A 148 -6.48 11.21 -0.50
CA PHE A 148 -6.65 9.79 -0.85
C PHE A 148 -7.65 9.07 0.03
N ILE A 149 -7.82 9.46 1.29
CA ILE A 149 -8.92 8.98 2.13
C ILE A 149 -10.26 9.35 1.48
N VAL A 150 -10.42 10.60 1.05
CA VAL A 150 -11.65 11.07 0.40
C VAL A 150 -11.88 10.39 -0.95
N LYS A 151 -10.84 10.26 -1.79
CA LYS A 151 -10.93 9.52 -3.07
C LYS A 151 -11.38 8.08 -2.85
N ASN A 152 -10.75 7.39 -1.91
CA ASN A 152 -11.04 5.98 -1.62
C ASN A 152 -12.24 5.80 -0.69
N VAL A 153 -12.94 6.88 -0.30
CA VAL A 153 -14.08 6.79 0.62
C VAL A 153 -15.15 5.87 0.08
N HIS A 154 -15.35 5.81 -1.24
CA HIS A 154 -16.30 4.90 -1.90
C HIS A 154 -16.02 3.42 -1.58
N LEU A 155 -14.76 3.03 -1.38
CA LEU A 155 -14.39 1.67 -0.97
C LEU A 155 -14.81 1.38 0.47
N ALA A 156 -14.91 2.41 1.30
CA ALA A 156 -15.42 2.34 2.67
C ALA A 156 -16.95 2.54 2.74
N THR A 157 -17.58 3.29 1.82
CA THR A 157 -18.97 3.79 1.94
C THR A 157 -20.04 3.04 1.15
N VAL A 158 -19.73 1.96 0.42
CA VAL A 158 -20.77 0.97 0.00
C VAL A 158 -21.54 0.37 1.23
N PHE A 159 -21.17 0.82 2.44
CA PHE A 159 -21.68 0.48 3.78
C PHE A 159 -22.93 1.24 4.31
N ILE A 160 -23.69 2.04 3.54
CA ILE A 160 -25.03 2.50 4.03
C ILE A 160 -26.18 1.60 3.50
N GLY A 161 -25.88 0.54 2.73
CA GLY A 161 -26.91 -0.37 2.20
C GLY A 161 -27.31 -1.56 3.11
N ASP A 162 -26.40 -2.05 3.95
CA ASP A 162 -26.59 -3.36 4.64
C ASP A 162 -26.84 -3.26 6.15
N PHE A 163 -27.04 -2.06 6.71
CA PHE A 163 -27.47 -1.92 8.12
C PHE A 163 -28.99 -2.06 8.32
N SER A 164 -29.75 -2.36 7.25
CA SER A 164 -31.20 -2.57 7.29
C SER A 164 -31.59 -4.05 7.02
N SER A 165 -30.96 -4.99 7.71
CA SER A 165 -31.54 -6.33 7.91
C SER A 165 -31.00 -6.97 9.19
N ASN A 166 -31.45 -6.46 10.33
CA ASN A 166 -31.75 -7.28 11.50
C ASN A 166 -33.26 -7.32 11.65
#